data_AF-A0A349HPQ5-F1
#
_entry.id   AF-A0A349HPQ5-F1
#
_cell.length_a   1.000
_cell.length_b   1.000
_cell.length_c   1.000
_cell.angle_alpha   90.00
_cell.angle_beta   90.00
_cell.angle_gamma   90.00
#
_symmetry.space_group_name_H-M   'P 1'
#
loop_
_entity.id
_entity.type
_entity.pdbx_description
1 polymer ?
#
loop_
_entity_poly.entity_id
_entity_poly.type
_entity_poly.pdbx_seq_one_letter_code
_entity_poly.pdbx_strand_id
1 'polypeptide(L)'
;MDIIKMKENHKVLTEYKYEPGEIDKGYTNRTLYVNISDNTITSKPVTEMMKEKFVGGRGFGLWYLWNATSPETKWDSPENEIIIAGGPVCGITQYAGTGKSLVCSISPLTDIPIDSNVGGFFGPLLKFSGWD
;
A
#
# COMPACT_ATOMS: atom_id res chain seq x y z
N MET A 1 -28.00 -0.10 8.81
CA MET A 1 -27.16 -1.11 8.13
C MET A 1 -26.85 -2.19 9.16
N ASP A 2 -27.26 -3.43 8.92
CA ASP A 2 -27.08 -4.53 9.89
C ASP A 2 -25.70 -5.18 9.70
N ILE A 3 -24.76 -4.82 10.57
CA ILE A 3 -23.36 -5.26 10.51
C ILE A 3 -23.26 -6.78 10.70
N ILE A 4 -24.15 -7.39 11.48
CA ILE A 4 -24.14 -8.82 11.76
C ILE A 4 -24.47 -9.58 10.47
N LYS A 5 -25.55 -9.19 9.80
CA LYS A 5 -25.97 -9.77 8.53
C LYS A 5 -24.93 -9.61 7.42
N MET A 6 -24.19 -8.49 7.40
CA MET A 6 -23.08 -8.31 6.45
C MET A 6 -21.94 -9.29 6.73
N LYS A 7 -21.55 -9.46 8.00
CA LYS A 7 -20.48 -10.40 8.40
C LYS A 7 -20.85 -11.86 8.11
N GLU A 8 -22.11 -12.24 8.32
CA GLU A 8 -22.60 -13.60 8.02
C GLU A 8 -22.49 -13.95 6.53
N ASN A 9 -22.56 -12.95 5.64
CA ASN A 9 -22.41 -13.14 4.19
C ASN A 9 -20.95 -13.17 3.72
N HIS A 10 -19.98 -12.84 4.58
CA HIS A 10 -18.57 -12.83 4.20
C HIS A 10 -17.95 -14.22 4.38
N LYS A 11 -17.36 -14.77 3.31
CA LYS A 11 -16.55 -15.97 3.36
C LYS A 11 -15.07 -15.59 3.42
N VAL A 12 -14.36 -16.05 4.44
CA VAL A 12 -12.90 -15.91 4.50
C VAL A 12 -12.28 -16.82 3.43
N LEU A 13 -11.57 -16.23 2.46
CA LEU A 13 -10.86 -16.96 1.40
C LEU A 13 -9.44 -17.33 1.81
N THR A 14 -8.78 -16.43 2.53
CA THR A 14 -7.40 -16.58 3.03
C THR A 14 -7.23 -15.73 4.28
N GLU A 15 -6.28 -16.09 5.13
CA GLU A 15 -5.93 -15.35 6.35
C GLU A 15 -4.40 -15.27 6.45
N TYR A 16 -3.89 -14.08 6.75
CA TYR A 16 -2.47 -13.84 6.98
C TYR A 16 -2.25 -13.33 8.39
N LYS A 17 -1.67 -14.18 9.24
CA LYS A 17 -1.30 -13.83 10.61
C LYS A 17 0.12 -13.29 10.63
N TYR A 18 0.30 -12.19 11.33
CA TYR A 18 1.59 -11.54 11.43
C TYR A 18 1.67 -10.73 12.73
N GLU A 19 2.90 -10.52 13.20
CA GLU A 19 3.16 -9.61 14.31
C GLU A 19 3.47 -8.21 13.75
N PRO A 20 2.87 -7.13 14.31
CA PRO A 20 3.21 -5.76 13.94
C PRO A 20 4.72 -5.50 14.03
N GLY A 21 5.28 -4.97 12.95
CA GLY A 21 6.70 -4.61 12.88
C GLY A 21 7.00 -3.34 13.68
N GLU A 22 8.24 -3.21 14.12
CA GLU A 22 8.71 -1.98 14.77
C GLU A 22 8.95 -0.88 13.74
N ILE A 23 8.75 0.37 14.16
CA ILE A 23 9.05 1.54 13.34
C ILE A 23 10.44 2.05 13.71
N ASP A 24 11.39 1.96 12.78
CA ASP A 24 12.72 2.58 12.89
C ASP A 24 12.84 3.75 11.92
N LYS A 25 13.09 4.95 12.45
CA LYS A 25 13.25 6.19 11.67
C LYS A 25 12.15 6.43 10.63
N GLY A 26 10.91 6.04 10.95
CA GLY A 26 9.73 6.23 10.10
C GLY A 26 9.40 5.06 9.16
N TYR A 27 10.22 4.01 9.15
CA TYR A 27 10.01 2.82 8.31
C TYR A 27 9.70 1.59 9.14
N THR A 28 8.83 0.74 8.62
CA THR A 28 8.57 -0.62 9.12
C THR A 28 9.40 -1.66 8.38
N ASN A 29 10.09 -1.24 7.30
CA ASN A 29 10.99 -2.02 6.46
C ASN A 29 10.32 -3.19 5.72
N ARG A 30 8.99 -3.17 5.57
CA ARG A 30 8.24 -4.19 4.84
C ARG A 30 6.92 -3.66 4.28
N THR A 31 6.47 -4.29 3.20
CA THR A 31 5.16 -4.04 2.56
C THR A 31 4.34 -5.32 2.53
N LEU A 32 3.02 -5.17 2.60
CA LEU A 32 2.09 -6.29 2.47
C LEU A 32 1.67 -6.41 1.01
N TYR A 33 1.95 -7.55 0.40
CA TYR A 33 1.48 -7.90 -0.94
C TYR A 33 0.29 -8.84 -0.85
N VAL A 34 -0.79 -8.49 -1.54
CA VAL A 34 -2.02 -9.28 -1.61
C VAL A 34 -2.37 -9.48 -3.08
N ASN A 35 -2.34 -10.72 -3.53
CA ASN A 35 -2.83 -11.10 -4.85
C ASN A 35 -4.25 -11.67 -4.72
N ILE A 36 -5.21 -10.98 -5.32
CA ILE A 36 -6.63 -11.34 -5.23
C ILE A 36 -7.03 -12.46 -6.21
N SER A 37 -6.20 -12.76 -7.20
CA SER A 37 -6.47 -13.80 -8.20
C SER A 37 -6.22 -15.19 -7.65
N ASP A 38 -5.18 -15.36 -6.82
CA ASP A 38 -4.79 -16.64 -6.23
C ASP A 38 -4.89 -16.68 -4.69
N ASN A 39 -5.27 -15.56 -4.06
CA ASN A 39 -5.34 -15.36 -2.62
C ASN A 39 -3.98 -15.44 -1.90
N THR A 40 -2.87 -15.24 -2.62
CA THR A 40 -1.54 -15.16 -2.02
C THR A 40 -1.41 -13.88 -1.20
N ILE A 41 -0.95 -14.02 0.05
CA ILE A 41 -0.57 -12.89 0.91
C ILE A 41 0.87 -13.11 1.37
N THR A 42 1.73 -12.11 1.18
CA THR A 42 3.13 -12.19 1.59
C THR A 42 3.69 -10.84 2.02
N SER A 43 4.70 -10.88 2.88
CA SER A 43 5.50 -9.71 3.26
C SER A 43 6.66 -9.56 2.29
N LYS A 44 6.80 -8.39 1.67
CA LYS A 44 7.96 -8.03 0.83
C LYS A 44 8.86 -7.05 1.60
N PRO A 45 10.20 -7.19 1.54
CA PRO A 45 11.10 -6.29 2.25
C PRO A 45 11.15 -4.91 1.55
N VAL A 46 11.21 -3.83 2.34
CA VAL A 46 11.64 -2.52 1.86
C VAL A 46 13.15 -2.46 1.98
N THR A 47 13.83 -2.41 0.83
CA THR A 47 15.29 -2.41 0.78
C THR A 47 15.89 -1.05 1.11
N GLU A 48 17.18 -1.01 1.45
CA GLU A 48 17.89 0.26 1.67
C GLU A 48 17.89 1.14 0.41
N MET A 49 18.11 0.53 -0.76
CA MET A 49 18.03 1.23 -2.05
C MET A 49 16.67 1.92 -2.22
N MET A 50 15.58 1.25 -1.84
CA MET A 50 14.27 1.86 -1.94
C MET A 50 14.13 3.10 -1.06
N LYS A 51 14.57 3.01 0.20
CA LYS A 51 14.56 4.15 1.12
C LYS A 51 15.42 5.31 0.60
N GLU A 52 16.61 5.02 0.11
CA GLU A 52 17.54 6.02 -0.41
C GLU A 52 17.04 6.71 -1.69
N LYS A 53 16.47 5.94 -2.63
CA LYS A 53 16.09 6.46 -3.96
C LYS A 53 14.67 6.98 -4.02
N PHE A 54 13.76 6.38 -3.28
CA PHE A 54 12.33 6.63 -3.41
C PHE A 54 11.68 7.21 -2.15
N VAL A 55 12.35 7.13 -0.98
CA VAL A 55 11.95 7.71 0.31
C VAL A 55 10.65 7.15 0.90
N GLY A 56 9.60 6.91 0.13
CA GLY A 56 8.29 6.45 0.60
C GLY A 56 7.15 7.04 -0.23
N GLY A 57 5.91 6.80 0.21
CA GLY A 57 4.71 7.37 -0.40
C GLY A 57 4.66 7.14 -1.92
N ARG A 58 4.53 8.21 -2.70
CA ARG A 58 4.51 8.16 -4.18
C ARG A 58 5.73 7.44 -4.75
N GLY A 59 6.91 7.62 -4.16
CA GLY A 59 8.13 6.99 -4.65
C GLY A 59 8.07 5.46 -4.56
N PHE A 60 7.61 4.93 -3.41
CA PHE A 60 7.39 3.48 -3.27
C PHE A 60 6.28 3.02 -4.20
N GLY A 61 5.18 3.76 -4.28
CA GLY A 61 4.07 3.48 -5.21
C GLY A 61 4.54 3.32 -6.66
N LEU A 62 5.34 4.27 -7.16
CA LEU A 62 5.87 4.22 -8.53
C LEU A 62 6.94 3.13 -8.70
N TRP A 63 7.78 2.88 -7.70
CA TRP A 63 8.75 1.78 -7.75
C TRP A 63 8.04 0.44 -7.93
N TYR A 64 7.02 0.16 -7.12
CA TYR A 64 6.26 -1.09 -7.24
C TYR A 64 5.50 -1.17 -8.56
N LEU A 65 4.81 -0.11 -8.97
CA LEU A 65 4.09 -0.08 -10.24
C LEU A 65 5.03 -0.32 -11.44
N TRP A 66 6.22 0.28 -11.41
CA TRP A 66 7.24 0.08 -12.46
C TRP A 66 7.69 -1.39 -12.56
N ASN A 67 7.82 -2.09 -11.43
CA ASN A 67 8.22 -3.50 -11.42
C ASN A 67 7.08 -4.46 -11.75
N ALA A 68 5.83 -4.04 -11.53
CA ALA A 68 4.66 -4.86 -11.81
C ALA A 68 4.22 -4.81 -13.28
N THR A 69 4.51 -3.71 -13.99
CA THR A 69 3.91 -3.41 -15.30
C THR A 69 4.90 -3.45 -16.45
N SER A 70 4.37 -3.57 -17.67
CA SER A 70 5.07 -3.48 -18.95
C SER A 70 4.42 -2.41 -19.84
N PRO A 71 5.04 -2.01 -20.98
CA PRO A 71 4.43 -1.08 -21.93
C PRO A 71 3.05 -1.50 -22.47
N GLU A 72 2.73 -2.79 -22.41
CA GLU A 72 1.46 -3.37 -22.87
C GLU A 72 0.40 -3.43 -21.75
N THR A 73 0.78 -3.15 -20.50
CA THR A 73 -0.14 -3.21 -19.36
C THR A 73 -1.16 -2.08 -19.42
N LYS A 74 -2.43 -2.41 -19.25
CA LYS A 74 -3.56 -1.48 -19.27
C LYS A 74 -4.17 -1.35 -17.88
N TRP A 75 -5.12 -0.44 -17.73
CA TRP A 75 -5.80 -0.20 -16.44
C TRP A 75 -6.54 -1.45 -15.91
N ASP A 76 -7.03 -2.32 -16.78
CA ASP A 76 -7.78 -3.54 -16.46
C ASP A 76 -6.93 -4.82 -16.51
N SER A 77 -5.63 -4.69 -16.77
CA SER A 77 -4.70 -5.81 -16.72
C SER A 77 -4.51 -6.31 -15.28
N PRO A 78 -4.42 -7.64 -15.05
CA PRO A 78 -4.16 -8.19 -13.72
C PRO A 78 -2.81 -7.78 -13.14
N GLU A 79 -1.86 -7.35 -13.99
CA GLU A 79 -0.56 -6.81 -13.61
C GLU A 79 -0.62 -5.36 -13.09
N ASN A 80 -1.73 -4.65 -13.32
CA ASN A 80 -1.91 -3.28 -12.83
C ASN A 80 -2.21 -3.29 -11.32
N GLU A 81 -1.14 -3.28 -10.54
CA GLU A 81 -1.23 -3.25 -9.07
C GLU A 81 -1.81 -1.93 -8.55
N ILE A 82 -2.61 -2.02 -7.49
CA ILE A 82 -3.04 -0.87 -6.68
C ILE A 82 -2.10 -0.79 -5.48
N ILE A 83 -1.27 0.24 -5.45
CA ILE A 83 -0.27 0.42 -4.39
C ILE A 83 -0.69 1.55 -3.48
N ILE A 84 -0.84 1.26 -2.19
CA ILE A 84 -1.10 2.27 -1.16
C ILE A 84 0.13 2.39 -0.27
N ALA A 85 0.76 3.56 -0.26
CA ALA A 85 2.01 3.76 0.46
C ALA A 85 1.99 5.06 1.28
N GLY A 86 2.56 5.00 2.49
CA GLY A 86 2.82 6.16 3.33
C GLY A 86 4.25 6.66 3.19
N GLY A 87 4.49 7.93 3.50
CA GLY A 87 5.86 8.44 3.68
C GLY A 87 6.50 7.99 5.01
N PRO A 88 7.80 8.22 5.22
CA PRO A 88 8.47 7.94 6.49
C PRO A 88 7.94 8.82 7.64
N VAL A 89 7.39 9.98 7.30
CA VAL A 89 6.72 10.87 8.26
C VAL A 89 5.24 10.51 8.48
N CYS A 90 4.75 9.42 7.87
CA CYS A 90 3.34 9.05 8.00
C CYS A 90 3.00 8.67 9.45
N GLY A 91 2.01 9.34 10.02
CA GLY A 91 1.54 9.06 11.38
C GLY A 91 2.34 9.72 12.51
N ILE A 92 3.40 10.48 12.22
CA ILE A 92 4.09 11.24 13.27
C ILE A 92 3.20 12.37 13.79
N THR A 93 3.08 12.53 15.10
CA THR A 93 2.15 13.49 15.71
C THR A 93 2.77 14.86 15.96
N GLN A 94 4.10 14.98 15.79
CA GLN A 94 4.83 16.22 16.05
C GLN A 94 4.61 17.30 14.98
N TYR A 95 4.15 16.91 13.78
CA TYR A 95 3.88 17.83 12.68
C TYR A 95 2.44 17.67 12.19
N ALA A 96 1.81 18.78 11.83
CA ALA A 96 0.48 18.76 11.23
C ALA A 96 0.53 18.20 9.80
N GLY A 97 -0.55 17.52 9.39
CA GLY A 97 -0.71 17.08 7.99
C GLY A 97 0.06 15.80 7.62
N THR A 98 0.54 15.04 8.60
CA THR A 98 1.34 13.81 8.42
C THR A 98 0.50 12.53 8.22
N GLY A 99 -0.82 12.65 8.22
CA GLY A 99 -1.76 11.53 8.01
C GLY A 99 -2.02 11.19 6.55
N LYS A 100 -1.02 11.28 5.67
CA LYS A 100 -1.20 11.12 4.22
C LYS A 100 -0.83 9.71 3.75
N SER A 101 -1.63 9.18 2.84
CA SER A 101 -1.37 7.99 2.04
C SER A 101 -1.51 8.31 0.55
N LEU A 102 -0.65 7.71 -0.27
CA LEU A 102 -0.69 7.84 -1.72
C LEU A 102 -1.19 6.53 -2.31
N VAL A 103 -2.10 6.62 -3.27
CA VAL A 103 -2.57 5.47 -4.06
C VAL A 103 -2.02 5.61 -5.48
N CYS A 104 -1.25 4.64 -5.95
CA CYS A 104 -0.68 4.60 -7.29
C CYS A 104 -1.23 3.41 -8.08
N SER A 105 -1.49 3.61 -9.38
CA SER A 105 -2.00 2.61 -10.34
C SER A 105 -1.93 3.18 -11.76
N ILE A 106 -2.18 2.38 -12.79
CA ILE A 106 -2.60 2.89 -14.11
C ILE A 106 -4.07 3.34 -14.01
N SER A 107 -4.37 4.52 -14.57
CA SER A 107 -5.70 5.13 -14.53
C SER A 107 -6.64 4.58 -15.60
N PRO A 108 -7.90 4.22 -15.26
CA PRO A 108 -8.90 3.88 -16.27
C PRO A 108 -9.39 5.07 -17.10
N LEU A 109 -9.14 6.30 -16.64
CA LEU A 109 -9.55 7.52 -17.36
C LEU A 109 -8.51 7.95 -18.40
N THR A 110 -7.23 7.74 -18.11
CA THR A 110 -6.13 8.34 -18.86
C THR A 110 -5.13 7.33 -19.40
N ASP A 111 -5.23 6.05 -19.05
CA ASP A 111 -4.32 4.96 -19.46
C ASP A 111 -2.84 5.25 -19.18
N ILE A 112 -2.55 6.05 -18.15
CA ILE A 112 -1.19 6.36 -17.69
C ILE A 112 -1.04 6.10 -16.19
N PRO A 113 0.19 5.90 -15.70
CA PRO A 113 0.48 5.87 -14.27
C PRO A 113 0.04 7.16 -13.58
N ILE A 114 -0.73 7.03 -12.49
CA ILE A 114 -1.19 8.15 -11.67
C ILE A 114 -0.87 7.90 -10.20
N ASP A 115 -0.88 8.98 -9.43
CA ASP A 115 -0.95 8.95 -7.97
C ASP A 115 -2.12 9.81 -7.47
N SER A 116 -2.73 9.39 -6.36
CA SER A 116 -3.79 10.12 -5.67
C SER A 116 -3.45 10.27 -4.20
N ASN A 117 -3.49 11.50 -3.68
CA ASN A 117 -3.15 11.80 -2.29
C ASN A 117 -4.41 11.89 -1.43
N VAL A 118 -4.47 11.06 -0.39
CA VAL A 118 -5.58 11.04 0.56
C VAL A 118 -5.03 11.31 1.96
N GLY A 119 -5.75 12.10 2.75
CA GLY A 119 -5.47 12.29 4.16
C GLY A 119 -6.42 11.51 5.05
N GLY A 120 -6.12 11.46 6.34
CA GLY A 120 -6.99 10.87 7.36
C GLY A 120 -6.24 9.84 8.18
N PHE A 121 -6.95 8.82 8.65
CA PHE A 121 -6.41 7.84 9.60
C PHE A 121 -5.84 6.59 8.93
N PHE A 122 -6.16 6.32 7.66
CA PHE A 122 -5.73 5.09 6.98
C PHE A 122 -4.21 4.94 6.95
N GLY A 123 -3.50 5.94 6.41
CA GLY A 123 -2.02 5.89 6.30
C GLY A 123 -1.32 5.67 7.65
N PRO A 124 -1.64 6.45 8.70
CA PRO A 124 -1.09 6.24 10.04
C PRO A 124 -1.40 4.86 10.61
N LEU A 125 -2.65 4.40 10.51
CA LEU A 125 -3.05 3.09 11.04
C LEU A 125 -2.36 1.93 10.30
N LEU A 126 -2.17 2.06 8.98
CA LEU A 126 -1.37 1.12 8.20
C LEU A 126 0.08 1.08 8.71
N LYS A 127 0.70 2.25 8.93
CA LYS A 127 2.06 2.34 9.47
C LYS A 127 2.16 1.69 10.85
N PHE A 128 1.24 1.99 11.75
CA PHE A 128 1.21 1.42 13.11
C PHE A 128 0.88 -0.08 13.12
N SER A 129 0.23 -0.58 12.07
CA SER A 129 0.06 -2.01 11.86
C SER A 129 1.33 -2.70 11.34
N GLY A 130 2.42 -1.96 11.13
CA GLY A 130 3.74 -2.49 10.79
C GLY A 130 3.98 -2.66 9.29
N TRP A 131 3.42 -1.79 8.45
CA TRP A 131 3.61 -1.82 6.99
C TRP A 131 3.93 -0.43 6.41
N ASP A 132 4.77 -0.39 5.37
CA ASP A 132 5.15 0.83 4.66
C ASP A 132 4.28 1.17 3.46
#